data_AF-A0A485ASZ9-F1
#
_entry.id   AF-A0A485ASZ9-F1
#
_cell.length_a   1.000
_cell.length_b   1.000
_cell.length_c   1.000
_cell.angle_alpha   90.00
_cell.angle_beta   90.00
_cell.angle_gamma   90.00
#
_symmetry.space_group_name_H-M   'P 1'
#
loop_
_entity.id
_entity.type
_entity.pdbx_description
1 polymer ?
#
loop_
_entity_poly.entity_id
_entity_poly.type
_entity_poly.pdbx_seq_one_letter_code
_entity_poly.pdbx_strand_id
1 'polypeptide(L)'
;MKNWSPEHTKEIKAWLDIDNYRKLEDISLNALYHELWARALLYKPGPTDEEKKGLWVYMTEIFSGNPHLFKGKHLDYPTVNDTLYSPPTHFYHGYHQAC
;
A
#
# COMPACT_ATOMS: atom_id res chain seq x y z
N MET A 1 -10.14 15.23 26.11
CA MET A 1 -9.89 16.05 24.92
C MET A 1 -10.86 17.22 24.93
N LYS A 2 -10.37 18.48 24.95
CA LYS A 2 -11.27 19.65 24.78
C LYS A 2 -11.73 19.66 23.32
N ASN A 3 -13.01 19.97 23.05
CA ASN A 3 -13.64 20.03 21.73
C ASN A 3 -13.88 18.69 21.00
N TRP A 4 -13.89 17.55 21.72
CA TRP A 4 -14.28 16.28 21.11
C TRP A 4 -15.80 16.17 20.99
N SER A 5 -16.31 15.83 19.80
CA SER A 5 -17.74 15.61 19.56
C SER A 5 -17.96 14.20 18.97
N PRO A 6 -19.20 13.70 18.98
CA PRO A 6 -19.55 12.44 18.31
C PRO A 6 -19.18 12.42 16.82
N GLU A 7 -19.20 13.56 16.14
CA GLU A 7 -18.82 13.70 14.72
C GLU A 7 -17.35 13.34 14.51
N HIS A 8 -16.43 13.78 15.38
CA HIS A 8 -15.02 13.38 15.31
C HIS A 8 -14.84 11.87 15.47
N THR A 9 -15.66 11.23 16.31
CA THR A 9 -15.62 9.76 16.47
C THR A 9 -16.10 9.07 15.20
N LYS A 10 -17.13 9.62 14.54
CA LYS A 10 -17.66 9.11 13.28
C LYS A 10 -16.64 9.24 12.15
N GLU A 11 -15.96 10.38 12.05
CA GLU A 11 -14.88 10.61 11.07
C GLU A 11 -13.71 9.65 11.27
N ILE A 12 -13.26 9.49 12.52
CA ILE A 12 -12.16 8.56 12.83
C ILE A 12 -12.56 7.12 12.54
N LYS A 13 -13.80 6.70 12.85
CA LYS A 13 -14.27 5.35 12.53
C LYS A 13 -14.45 5.12 11.03
N ALA A 14 -14.75 6.16 10.26
CA ALA A 14 -14.81 6.06 8.81
C ALA A 14 -13.41 5.93 8.19
N TRP A 15 -12.41 6.57 8.81
CA TRP A 15 -11.01 6.50 8.37
C TRP A 15 -10.29 5.22 8.85
N LEU A 16 -10.44 4.87 10.12
CA LEU A 16 -9.82 3.73 10.79
C LEU A 16 -10.86 2.61 11.02
N ASP A 17 -11.38 2.09 9.91
CA ASP A 17 -12.22 0.90 9.94
C ASP A 17 -11.37 -0.34 10.19
N ILE A 18 -11.32 -0.80 11.45
CA ILE A 18 -10.53 -1.98 11.87
C ILE A 18 -10.86 -3.21 11.04
N ASP A 19 -12.12 -3.40 10.64
CA ASP A 19 -12.51 -4.57 9.87
C ASP A 19 -11.95 -4.51 8.45
N ASN A 20 -11.67 -3.31 7.92
CA ASN A 20 -10.94 -3.16 6.66
C ASN A 20 -9.45 -3.51 6.81
N TYR A 21 -8.83 -3.23 7.96
CA TYR A 21 -7.44 -3.61 8.23
C TYR A 21 -7.27 -5.12 8.50
N ARG A 22 -8.26 -5.76 9.11
CA ARG A 22 -8.26 -7.21 9.34
C ARG A 22 -8.20 -8.03 8.07
N LYS A 23 -8.66 -7.51 6.94
CA LYS A 23 -8.55 -8.17 5.64
C LYS A 23 -7.10 -8.44 5.21
N LEU A 24 -6.09 -7.78 5.84
CA LEU A 24 -4.67 -8.14 5.67
C LEU A 24 -4.34 -9.53 6.23
N GLU A 25 -5.17 -10.10 7.11
CA GLU A 25 -5.01 -11.47 7.61
C GLU A 25 -5.37 -12.51 6.54
N ASP A 26 -6.17 -12.13 5.53
CA ASP A 26 -6.70 -13.03 4.49
C ASP A 26 -5.94 -12.95 3.15
N ILE A 27 -4.80 -12.24 3.09
CA ILE A 27 -4.03 -12.08 1.85
C ILE A 27 -2.97 -13.19 1.69
N SER A 28 -2.51 -13.40 0.45
CA SER A 28 -1.41 -14.32 0.19
C SER A 28 -0.10 -13.83 0.81
N LEU A 29 0.83 -14.76 1.09
CA LEU A 29 2.17 -14.40 1.58
C LEU A 29 2.90 -13.43 0.64
N ASN A 30 2.71 -13.58 -0.67
CA ASN A 30 3.28 -12.66 -1.67
C ASN A 30 2.68 -11.25 -1.52
N ALA A 31 1.37 -11.12 -1.35
CA ALA A 31 0.74 -9.83 -1.10
C ALA A 31 1.25 -9.20 0.19
N LEU A 32 1.32 -9.98 1.28
CA LEU A 32 1.84 -9.51 2.56
C LEU A 32 3.27 -8.97 2.46
N TYR A 33 4.15 -9.67 1.73
CA TYR A 33 5.51 -9.20 1.47
C TYR A 33 5.54 -7.80 0.83
N HIS A 34 4.71 -7.57 -0.18
CA HIS A 34 4.63 -6.29 -0.88
C HIS A 34 4.04 -5.19 0.01
N GLU A 35 2.98 -5.51 0.76
CA GLU A 35 2.36 -4.59 1.72
C GLU A 35 3.38 -4.11 2.77
N LEU A 36 4.20 -5.02 3.31
CA LEU A 36 5.26 -4.70 4.27
C LEU A 36 6.37 -3.87 3.64
N TRP A 37 6.82 -4.23 2.44
CA TRP A 37 7.85 -3.47 1.74
C TRP A 37 7.43 -2.02 1.46
N ALA A 38 6.22 -1.82 0.93
CA ALA A 38 5.71 -0.48 0.64
C ALA A 38 5.62 0.38 1.91
N ARG A 39 5.26 -0.22 3.04
CA ARG A 39 5.23 0.47 4.35
C ARG A 39 6.63 0.74 4.90
N ALA A 40 7.59 -0.15 4.64
CA ALA A 40 8.97 0.08 5.06
C ALA A 40 9.58 1.32 4.38
N LEU A 41 9.15 1.67 3.17
CA LEU A 41 9.57 2.90 2.48
C LEU A 41 9.23 4.18 3.25
N LEU A 42 8.19 4.19 4.10
CA LEU A 42 7.86 5.33 4.97
C LEU A 42 8.98 5.67 5.95
N TYR A 43 9.81 4.68 6.29
CA TYR A 43 10.87 4.80 7.28
C TYR A 43 12.26 4.74 6.66
N LYS A 44 12.36 4.61 5.32
CA LYS A 44 13.64 4.52 4.63
C LYS A 44 14.33 5.90 4.63
N PRO A 45 15.57 6.03 5.14
CA PRO A 45 16.33 7.26 5.00
C PRO A 45 16.78 7.41 3.53
N GLY A 46 16.46 8.56 2.92
CA GLY A 46 16.84 8.85 1.54
C GLY A 46 16.18 7.94 0.50
N PRO A 47 14.82 7.90 0.41
CA PRO A 47 14.17 7.19 -0.69
C PRO A 47 14.58 7.82 -2.03
N THR A 48 14.72 6.99 -3.06
CA THR A 48 14.97 7.49 -4.42
C THR A 48 13.77 8.31 -4.91
N ASP A 49 13.93 9.12 -5.95
CA ASP A 49 12.81 9.93 -6.47
C ASP A 49 11.67 9.05 -7.01
N GLU A 50 12.02 7.86 -7.48
CA GLU A 50 11.12 6.78 -7.87
C GLU A 50 10.31 6.25 -6.69
N GLU A 51 11.00 5.93 -5.59
CA GLU A 51 10.35 5.47 -4.36
C GLU A 51 9.44 6.55 -3.76
N LYS A 52 9.82 7.83 -3.84
CA LYS A 52 8.96 8.95 -3.38
C LYS A 52 7.65 9.04 -4.15
N LYS A 53 7.66 8.80 -5.46
CA LYS A 53 6.42 8.78 -6.28
C LYS A 53 5.49 7.65 -5.86
N GLY A 54 6.03 6.45 -5.65
CA GLY A 54 5.26 5.32 -5.11
C GLY A 54 4.74 5.59 -3.70
N LEU A 55 5.58 6.19 -2.84
CA LEU A 55 5.23 6.54 -1.47
C LEU A 55 4.01 7.45 -1.39
N TRP A 56 3.92 8.46 -2.27
CA TRP A 56 2.77 9.36 -2.32
C TRP A 56 1.45 8.62 -2.61
N VAL A 57 1.48 7.67 -3.55
CA VAL A 57 0.32 6.83 -3.88
C VAL A 57 -0.06 5.96 -2.68
N TYR A 58 0.91 5.32 -2.03
CA TYR A 58 0.66 4.47 -0.86
C TYR A 58 0.08 5.26 0.32
N MET A 59 0.63 6.45 0.60
CA MET A 59 0.10 7.34 1.63
C MET A 59 -1.33 7.74 1.33
N THR A 60 -1.64 8.10 0.07
CA THR A 60 -2.98 8.51 -0.32
C THR A 60 -4.01 7.40 -0.09
N GLU A 61 -3.69 6.15 -0.42
CA GLU A 61 -4.57 5.00 -0.16
C GLU A 61 -4.74 4.71 1.34
N ILE A 62 -3.64 4.72 2.11
CA ILE A 62 -3.71 4.50 3.57
C ILE A 62 -4.57 5.59 4.23
N PHE A 63 -4.36 6.84 3.85
CA PHE A 63 -5.09 7.96 4.42
C PHE A 63 -6.53 8.11 3.88
N SER A 64 -6.89 7.41 2.80
CA SER A 64 -8.28 7.32 2.33
C SER A 64 -9.11 6.26 3.06
N GLY A 65 -8.49 5.50 3.97
CA GLY A 65 -9.14 4.41 4.72
C GLY A 65 -9.08 3.05 4.02
N ASN A 66 -8.33 2.93 2.92
CA ASN A 66 -8.06 1.67 2.24
C ASN A 66 -6.64 1.17 2.56
N PRO A 67 -6.47 0.18 3.46
CA PRO A 67 -5.16 -0.31 3.82
C PRO A 67 -4.53 -1.25 2.78
N HIS A 68 -5.27 -1.72 1.78
CA HIS A 68 -4.73 -2.65 0.77
C HIS A 68 -4.09 -1.89 -0.39
N LEU A 69 -2.76 -1.91 -0.44
CA LEU A 69 -1.97 -1.24 -1.46
C LEU A 69 -1.85 -2.07 -2.74
N PHE A 70 -1.84 -3.40 -2.62
CA PHE A 70 -1.66 -4.32 -3.74
C PHE A 70 -2.92 -5.15 -4.00
N LYS A 71 -3.25 -5.30 -5.29
CA LYS A 71 -4.38 -6.12 -5.76
C LYS A 71 -3.81 -7.30 -6.54
N GLY A 72 -4.57 -8.39 -6.69
CA GLY A 72 -4.12 -9.60 -7.40
C GLY A 72 -3.47 -9.32 -8.75
N LYS A 73 -4.05 -8.42 -9.56
CA LYS A 73 -3.48 -7.98 -10.85
C LYS A 73 -2.10 -7.30 -10.77
N HIS A 74 -1.77 -6.67 -9.65
CA HIS A 74 -0.45 -6.06 -9.42
C HIS A 74 0.60 -7.11 -9.03
N LEU A 75 0.16 -8.33 -8.69
CA LEU A 75 1.02 -9.42 -8.22
C LEU A 75 1.05 -10.59 -9.23
N ASP A 76 0.34 -10.46 -10.35
CA ASP A 76 0.20 -11.46 -11.40
C ASP A 76 1.34 -11.30 -12.43
N TYR A 77 2.58 -11.42 -11.96
CA TYR A 77 3.77 -11.41 -12.80
C TYR A 77 4.39 -12.81 -12.83
N PRO A 78 4.95 -13.24 -13.98
CA PRO A 78 5.58 -14.54 -14.08
C PRO A 78 6.81 -14.60 -13.14
N THR A 79 6.71 -15.37 -12.06
CA THR A 79 7.82 -15.62 -11.14
C THR A 79 8.73 -16.69 -11.73
N VAL A 80 9.99 -16.35 -12.04
CA VAL A 80 10.91 -17.29 -12.72
C VAL A 80 11.57 -18.30 -11.76
N ASN A 81 11.34 -18.23 -10.45
CA ASN A 81 11.82 -19.19 -9.45
C ASN A 81 11.00 -19.04 -8.15
N ASP A 82 11.10 -20.01 -7.23
CA ASP A 82 10.55 -20.00 -5.86
C ASP A 82 11.14 -18.91 -4.94
N THR A 83 11.58 -17.78 -5.50
CA THR A 83 12.13 -16.64 -4.79
C THR A 83 11.11 -15.51 -4.74
N LEU A 84 10.95 -14.93 -3.54
CA LEU A 84 10.28 -13.65 -3.37
C LEU A 84 11.03 -12.61 -4.20
N TYR A 85 10.46 -12.25 -5.35
CA TYR A 85 11.06 -11.26 -6.25
C TYR A 85 11.28 -9.97 -5.47
N SER A 86 12.39 -9.27 -5.76
CA SER A 86 12.55 -7.91 -5.25
C SER A 86 11.28 -7.13 -5.58
N PRO A 87 10.76 -6.38 -4.60
CA PRO A 87 9.46 -5.78 -4.69
C PRO A 87 9.45 -4.96 -5.97
N PRO A 88 8.59 -5.35 -6.87
CA PRO A 88 8.68 -4.98 -8.25
C PRO A 88 8.46 -3.49 -8.34
N THR A 89 9.24 -2.88 -9.20
CA THR A 89 9.03 -1.55 -9.75
C THR A 89 7.73 -1.51 -10.59
N HIS A 90 6.63 -2.11 -10.14
CA HIS A 90 5.40 -2.31 -10.92
C HIS A 90 4.67 -1.03 -11.32
N PHE A 91 5.06 0.12 -10.79
CA PHE A 91 4.56 1.41 -11.29
C PHE A 91 5.15 1.81 -12.66
N TYR A 92 6.13 1.09 -13.20
CA TYR A 92 6.89 1.51 -14.38
C TYR A 92 6.35 1.09 -15.76
N HIS A 93 5.41 0.13 -15.85
CA HIS A 93 4.93 -0.33 -17.17
C HIS A 93 3.66 0.39 -17.68
N GLY A 94 3.11 1.34 -16.93
CA GLY A 94 1.91 2.08 -17.34
C GLY A 94 2.15 3.34 -18.20
N TYR A 95 3.40 3.78 -18.39
CA TYR A 95 3.71 5.06 -19.04
C TYR A 95 4.64 4.96 -20.27
N HIS A 96 4.93 3.76 -20.77
CA HIS A 96 5.76 3.55 -21.98
C HIS A 96 5.06 2.74 -23.08
N GLN A 97 3.73 2.89 -23.24
CA GLN A 97 3.02 2.43 -24.44
C GLN A 97 2.27 3.56 -25.18
N ALA A 98 2.77 4.78 -25.08
CA ALA A 98 2.40 5.87 -25.98
C ALA A 98 3.66 6.66 -26.35
N CYS A 99 4.37 6.15 -27.36
CA CYS A 99 5.22 6.85 -28.33
C CYS A 99 5.92 5.79 -29.19
#